data_AF-A0A068YEF9-F1
#
_entry.id   AF-A0A068YEF9-F1
#
_cell.length_a   1.000
_cell.length_b   1.000
_cell.length_c   1.000
_cell.angle_alpha   90.00
_cell.angle_beta   90.00
_cell.angle_gamma   90.00
#
_symmetry.space_group_name_H-M   'P 1'
#
loop_
_entity.id
_entity.type
_entity.pdbx_description
1 polymer ?
#
loop_
_entity_poly.entity_id
_entity_poly.type
_entity_poly.pdbx_seq_one_letter_code
_entity_poly.pdbx_strand_id
1 'polypeptide(L)'
;MDGTGLAICFFILMSSVANAEPFNLTLGERQWLIKFHRQHRSKVDPPAANMMFLKYSIEVEQEAASKLLSCDAKNISKMEIKGYNWNLALSTNGRASVEELATAWGHQKAHFNASKDGSCVICGEYKKMVWANSREMGCAKAGCNNSSALLCLYSPGGNWSTEQPYLKGISCSGCEGNVTCTQNQCDPEGTSKSKLGTIFWGIMAAIFYTFFE
;
A
#
# COMPACT_ATOMS: atom_id res chain seq x y z
N MET A 1 24.87 63.09 19.54
CA MET A 1 25.36 62.97 18.16
C MET A 1 26.06 61.64 17.99
N ASP A 2 25.45 60.52 17.61
CA ASP A 2 24.14 59.92 17.83
C ASP A 2 24.41 58.42 17.60
N GLY A 3 24.09 57.59 18.58
CA GLY A 3 24.49 56.18 18.60
C GLY A 3 23.30 55.28 18.91
N THR A 4 22.20 55.44 18.19
CA THR A 4 21.02 54.58 18.30
C THR A 4 21.11 53.45 17.27
N GLY A 5 21.93 52.45 17.57
CA GLY A 5 21.87 51.15 16.91
C GLY A 5 20.61 50.42 17.36
N LEU A 6 19.52 50.54 16.59
CA LEU A 6 18.29 49.80 16.80
C LEU A 6 18.55 48.32 16.51
N ALA A 7 18.94 47.54 17.52
CA ALA A 7 19.00 46.09 17.42
C ALA A 7 17.56 45.56 17.39
N ILE A 8 17.01 45.41 16.18
CA ILE A 8 15.74 44.74 15.95
C ILE A 8 15.99 43.25 16.24
N CYS A 9 15.79 42.84 17.49
CA CYS A 9 15.62 41.43 17.83
C CYS A 9 14.32 40.96 17.17
N PHE A 10 14.42 40.44 15.94
CA PHE A 10 13.43 39.55 15.38
C PHE A 10 13.44 38.27 16.23
N PHE A 11 12.70 38.30 17.35
CA PHE A 11 12.18 37.07 17.94
C PHE A 11 11.15 36.54 16.95
N ILE A 12 11.63 35.79 15.95
CA ILE A 12 10.78 34.87 15.22
C ILE A 12 10.28 33.90 16.28
N LEU A 13 9.03 34.07 16.70
CA LEU A 13 8.25 33.03 17.34
C LEU A 13 8.20 31.88 16.33
N MET A 14 9.23 31.03 16.35
CA MET A 14 9.14 29.67 15.86
C MET A 14 8.10 29.03 16.77
N SER A 15 6.84 29.16 16.39
CA SER A 15 5.79 28.29 16.91
C SER A 15 6.36 26.89 16.81
N SER A 16 6.49 26.22 17.95
CA SER A 16 6.92 24.84 18.03
C SER A 16 5.83 24.00 17.36
N VAL A 17 5.85 23.96 16.03
CA VAL A 17 5.22 22.88 15.30
C VAL A 17 5.97 21.66 15.77
N ALA A 18 5.31 20.75 16.48
CA ALA A 18 5.87 19.43 16.70
C ALA A 18 6.04 18.82 15.30
N ASN A 19 7.23 18.97 14.72
CA ASN A 19 7.58 18.36 13.45
C ASN A 19 7.47 16.86 13.65
N ALA A 20 6.40 16.28 13.12
CA ALA A 20 6.34 14.85 12.91
C ALA A 20 7.41 14.56 11.85
N GLU A 21 8.54 13.99 12.26
CA GLU A 21 9.45 13.41 11.29
C GLU A 21 8.78 12.11 10.81
N PRO A 22 8.31 12.02 9.54
CA PRO A 22 7.84 10.76 9.03
C PRO A 22 9.00 9.76 9.11
N PHE A 23 8.81 8.68 9.85
CA PHE A 23 9.81 7.63 9.92
C PHE A 23 9.91 7.00 8.52
N ASN A 24 11.11 7.06 7.95
CA ASN A 24 11.41 6.30 6.74
C ASN A 24 11.19 4.82 7.05
N LEU A 25 10.26 4.19 6.34
CA LEU A 25 10.05 2.76 6.43
C LEU A 25 11.35 2.04 6.06
N THR A 26 11.67 0.98 6.79
CA THR A 26 12.75 0.07 6.43
C THR A 26 12.38 -0.73 5.17
N LEU A 27 13.37 -1.30 4.48
CA LEU A 27 13.10 -2.22 3.38
C LEU A 27 12.22 -3.41 3.82
N GLY A 28 12.45 -3.92 5.03
CA GLY A 28 11.66 -5.00 5.62
C GLY A 28 10.20 -4.61 5.82
N GLU A 29 9.91 -3.42 6.35
CA GLU A 29 8.55 -2.93 6.52
C GLU A 29 7.84 -2.73 5.19
N ARG A 30 8.51 -2.15 4.18
CA ARG A 30 7.95 -2.01 2.81
C ARG A 30 7.59 -3.38 2.22
N GLN A 31 8.51 -4.34 2.32
CA GLN A 31 8.30 -5.71 1.82
C GLN A 31 7.17 -6.44 2.56
N TRP A 32 7.09 -6.25 3.88
CA TRP A 32 6.03 -6.84 4.68
C TRP A 32 4.66 -6.25 4.29
N LEU A 33 4.56 -4.92 4.18
CA LEU A 33 3.32 -4.22 3.79
C LEU A 33 2.80 -4.71 2.44
N ILE A 34 3.64 -4.71 1.41
CA ILE A 34 3.19 -5.13 0.08
C ILE A 34 2.79 -6.61 0.06
N LYS A 35 3.52 -7.47 0.78
CA LYS A 35 3.19 -8.89 0.90
C LYS A 35 1.87 -9.11 1.64
N PHE A 36 1.65 -8.39 2.73
CA PHE A 36 0.41 -8.42 3.51
C PHE A 36 -0.81 -8.08 2.63
N HIS A 37 -0.71 -6.99 1.84
CA HIS A 37 -1.76 -6.58 0.92
C HIS A 37 -2.01 -7.63 -0.18
N ARG A 38 -0.96 -8.11 -0.85
CA ARG A 38 -1.08 -9.18 -1.88
C ARG A 38 -1.68 -10.47 -1.32
N GLN A 39 -1.36 -10.83 -0.07
CA GLN A 39 -1.94 -12.01 0.58
C GLN A 39 -3.43 -11.87 0.84
N HIS A 40 -3.90 -10.69 1.26
CA HIS A 40 -5.32 -10.43 1.39
C HIS A 40 -6.04 -10.42 0.04
N ARG A 41 -5.46 -9.74 -0.97
CA ARG A 41 -5.98 -9.68 -2.34
C ARG A 41 -6.11 -11.04 -3.01
N SER A 42 -5.15 -11.94 -2.79
CA SER A 42 -5.16 -13.29 -3.37
C SER A 42 -6.14 -14.28 -2.71
N LYS A 43 -6.71 -13.92 -1.56
CA LYS A 43 -7.60 -14.77 -0.74
C LYS A 43 -8.95 -14.11 -0.48
N VAL A 44 -9.37 -13.19 -1.34
CA VAL A 44 -10.72 -12.61 -1.27
C VAL A 44 -11.77 -13.68 -1.56
N ASP A 45 -12.92 -13.54 -0.91
CA ASP A 45 -14.06 -14.45 -1.05
C ASP A 45 -15.33 -13.61 -1.22
N PRO A 46 -16.04 -13.71 -2.36
CA PRO A 46 -15.76 -14.57 -3.51
C PRO A 46 -14.46 -14.20 -4.23
N PRO A 47 -13.83 -15.13 -4.98
CA PRO A 47 -12.61 -14.84 -5.75
C PRO A 47 -12.80 -13.70 -6.76
N ALA A 48 -11.70 -13.02 -7.06
CA ALA A 48 -11.69 -11.85 -7.94
C ALA A 48 -11.15 -12.19 -9.33
N ALA A 49 -11.94 -11.91 -10.36
CA ALA A 49 -11.57 -12.13 -11.76
C ALA A 49 -10.53 -11.14 -12.27
N ASN A 50 -10.50 -9.91 -11.75
CA ASN A 50 -9.74 -8.78 -12.30
C ASN A 50 -8.78 -8.11 -11.30
N MET A 51 -8.39 -8.79 -10.21
CA MET A 51 -7.54 -8.21 -9.17
C MET A 51 -6.14 -7.91 -9.71
N MET A 52 -5.75 -6.64 -9.83
CA MET A 52 -4.41 -6.29 -10.31
C MET A 52 -3.33 -6.65 -9.29
N PHE A 53 -2.16 -7.06 -9.76
CA PHE A 53 -0.99 -7.31 -8.93
C PHE A 53 -0.44 -5.97 -8.42
N LEU A 54 -0.57 -5.75 -7.11
CA LEU A 54 -0.19 -4.49 -6.47
C LEU A 54 1.34 -4.41 -6.35
N LYS A 55 1.96 -3.27 -6.65
CA LYS A 55 3.40 -3.01 -6.49
C LYS A 55 3.66 -1.94 -5.45
N TYR A 56 4.86 -1.94 -4.89
CA TYR A 56 5.28 -0.89 -3.97
C TYR A 56 5.94 0.24 -4.77
N SER A 57 5.50 1.48 -4.56
CA SER A 57 6.05 2.67 -5.22
C SER A 57 6.60 3.65 -4.18
N ILE A 58 7.86 4.05 -4.36
CA ILE A 58 8.52 5.05 -3.52
C ILE A 58 7.89 6.42 -3.71
N GLU A 59 7.43 6.73 -4.92
CA GLU A 59 6.75 7.99 -5.24
C GLU A 59 5.42 8.10 -4.47
N VAL A 60 4.66 7.00 -4.43
CA VAL A 60 3.41 6.92 -3.64
C VAL A 60 3.69 6.97 -2.13
N GLU A 61 4.81 6.41 -1.66
CA GLU A 61 5.25 6.53 -0.26
C GLU A 61 5.59 7.98 0.11
N GLN A 62 6.30 8.70 -0.76
CA GLN A 62 6.61 10.11 -0.54
C GLN A 62 5.34 10.97 -0.47
N GLU A 63 4.35 10.68 -1.32
CA GLU A 63 3.04 11.35 -1.25
C GLU A 63 2.35 11.05 0.09
N ALA A 64 2.37 9.80 0.56
CA ALA A 64 1.84 9.42 1.87
C ALA A 64 2.56 10.15 3.01
N ALA A 65 3.89 10.23 2.96
CA ALA A 65 4.71 10.91 3.96
C ALA A 65 4.37 12.40 4.03
N SER A 66 4.16 13.05 2.87
CA SER A 66 3.79 14.47 2.80
C SER A 66 2.49 14.78 3.55
N LYS A 67 1.55 13.83 3.64
CA LYS A 67 0.28 14.02 4.34
C LYS A 67 0.37 13.79 5.84
N LEU A 68 1.41 13.10 6.32
CA LEU A 68 1.61 12.79 7.74
C LEU A 68 2.44 13.84 8.49
N LEU A 69 3.01 14.84 7.81
CA LEU A 69 3.88 15.87 8.39
C LEU A 69 3.26 16.63 9.57
N SER A 70 1.94 16.82 9.58
CA SER A 70 1.25 17.58 10.63
C SER A 70 0.91 16.75 11.87
N CYS A 71 1.01 15.41 11.79
CA CYS A 71 0.45 14.50 12.80
C CYS A 71 -1.04 14.76 13.15
N ASP A 72 -1.76 15.47 12.28
CA ASP A 72 -3.17 15.80 12.50
C ASP A 72 -4.06 14.74 11.87
N ALA A 73 -4.26 13.65 12.62
CA ALA A 73 -5.11 12.54 12.21
C ALA A 73 -6.55 12.95 11.85
N LYS A 74 -7.10 14.01 12.46
CA LYS A 74 -8.45 14.50 12.15
C LYS A 74 -8.50 15.20 10.80
N ASN A 75 -7.45 15.91 10.42
CA ASN A 75 -7.36 16.52 9.12
C ASN A 75 -7.06 15.49 8.03
N ILE A 76 -6.18 14.51 8.30
CA ILE A 76 -5.91 13.42 7.36
C ILE A 76 -7.18 12.62 7.06
N SER A 77 -7.99 12.31 8.08
CA SER A 77 -9.20 11.49 7.90
C SER A 77 -10.29 12.18 7.06
N LYS A 78 -10.20 13.50 6.88
CA LYS A 78 -11.12 14.30 6.06
C LYS A 78 -10.54 14.65 4.69
N MET A 79 -9.29 14.30 4.43
CA MET A 79 -8.60 14.69 3.21
C MET A 79 -9.05 13.84 2.03
N GLU A 80 -9.40 14.51 0.94
CA GLU A 80 -9.48 13.89 -0.38
C GLU A 80 -8.09 13.95 -1.02
N ILE A 81 -7.50 12.78 -1.28
CA ILE A 81 -6.17 12.68 -1.90
C ILE A 81 -6.40 12.29 -3.35
N LYS A 82 -6.44 13.29 -4.24
CA LYS A 82 -6.79 13.13 -5.65
C LYS A 82 -5.96 12.02 -6.30
N GLY A 83 -6.64 11.07 -6.93
CA GLY A 83 -6.01 9.93 -7.63
C GLY A 83 -5.72 8.71 -6.75
N TYR A 84 -5.98 8.78 -5.44
CA TYR A 84 -5.66 7.70 -4.50
C TYR A 84 -6.87 7.25 -3.67
N ASN A 85 -6.90 5.96 -3.35
CA ASN A 85 -7.56 5.47 -2.15
C ASN A 85 -6.55 5.52 -0.99
N TRP A 86 -7.03 5.60 0.25
CA TRP A 86 -6.13 5.65 1.40
C TRP A 86 -6.70 4.97 2.65
N ASN A 87 -5.83 4.37 3.45
CA ASN A 87 -6.13 3.88 4.79
C ASN A 87 -5.26 4.58 5.83
N LEU A 88 -5.85 4.93 6.97
CA LEU A 88 -5.17 5.56 8.10
C LEU A 88 -5.40 4.71 9.35
N ALA A 89 -4.32 4.18 9.93
CA ALA A 89 -4.34 3.54 11.24
C ALA A 89 -3.73 4.48 12.28
N LEU A 90 -4.31 4.50 13.48
CA LEU A 90 -3.88 5.30 14.61
C LEU A 90 -3.70 4.40 15.82
N SER A 91 -2.64 4.64 16.59
CA SER A 91 -2.40 3.97 17.87
C SER A 91 -2.03 4.99 18.93
N THR A 92 -2.55 4.81 20.15
CA THR A 92 -2.12 5.56 21.34
C THR A 92 -0.78 5.08 21.88
N ASN A 93 -0.16 4.08 21.23
CA ASN A 93 1.22 3.70 21.43
C ASN A 93 2.09 4.41 20.38
N GLY A 94 2.94 5.35 20.82
CA GLY A 94 3.89 6.06 19.97
C GLY A 94 4.94 5.19 19.28
N ARG A 95 5.02 3.91 19.66
CA ARG A 95 5.97 2.93 19.11
C ARG A 95 5.28 1.73 18.47
N ALA A 96 3.99 1.81 18.15
CA ALA A 96 3.29 0.73 17.45
C ALA A 96 4.05 0.36 16.17
N SER A 97 4.14 -0.93 15.86
CA SER A 97 4.82 -1.39 14.65
C SER A 97 3.93 -1.18 13.41
N VAL A 98 4.52 -1.25 12.22
CA VAL A 98 3.76 -1.20 10.96
C VAL A 98 2.78 -2.35 10.88
N GLU A 99 3.19 -3.52 11.35
CA GLU A 99 2.37 -4.73 11.40
C GLU A 99 1.16 -4.57 12.32
N GLU A 100 1.37 -4.04 13.53
CA GLU A 100 0.27 -3.76 14.48
C GLU A 100 -0.78 -2.85 13.84
N LEU A 101 -0.34 -1.74 13.23
CA LEU A 101 -1.21 -0.74 12.61
C LEU A 101 -1.95 -1.30 11.39
N ALA A 102 -1.25 -1.96 10.47
CA ALA A 102 -1.85 -2.48 9.23
C ALA A 102 -2.77 -3.69 9.46
N THR A 103 -2.50 -4.50 10.48
CA THR A 103 -3.32 -5.69 10.79
C THR A 103 -4.74 -5.30 11.21
N ALA A 104 -4.94 -4.11 11.78
CA ALA A 104 -6.27 -3.57 12.09
C ALA A 104 -7.19 -3.52 10.85
N TRP A 105 -6.65 -3.13 9.69
CA TRP A 105 -7.39 -3.13 8.43
C TRP A 105 -7.71 -4.56 7.96
N GLY A 106 -6.76 -5.48 8.10
CA GLY A 106 -6.95 -6.90 7.74
C GLY A 106 -8.04 -7.60 8.56
N HIS A 107 -8.19 -7.26 9.85
CA HIS A 107 -9.23 -7.82 10.71
C HIS A 107 -10.65 -7.53 10.21
N GLN A 108 -10.84 -6.43 9.47
CA GLN A 108 -12.15 -6.11 8.90
C GLN A 108 -12.62 -7.08 7.80
N LYS A 109 -11.77 -8.02 7.36
CA LYS A 109 -12.13 -9.09 6.42
C LYS A 109 -13.38 -9.87 6.87
N ALA A 110 -13.51 -10.17 8.16
CA ALA A 110 -14.64 -10.93 8.66
C ALA A 110 -15.97 -10.19 8.42
N HIS A 111 -15.98 -8.87 8.62
CA HIS A 111 -17.13 -8.01 8.34
C HIS A 111 -17.39 -7.86 6.84
N PHE A 112 -16.32 -7.78 6.04
CA PHE A 112 -16.43 -7.75 4.58
C PHE A 112 -17.12 -9.00 4.02
N ASN A 113 -16.68 -10.19 4.45
CA ASN A 113 -17.26 -11.45 3.99
C ASN A 113 -18.71 -11.63 4.44
N ALA A 114 -19.11 -11.05 5.57
CA ALA A 114 -20.49 -11.08 6.05
C ALA A 114 -21.42 -10.09 5.32
N SER A 115 -20.87 -9.09 4.62
CA SER A 115 -21.63 -8.08 3.87
C SER A 115 -22.15 -8.68 2.55
N LYS A 116 -23.45 -8.97 2.49
CA LYS A 116 -24.09 -9.60 1.33
C LYS A 116 -24.39 -8.63 0.19
N ASP A 117 -24.52 -7.35 0.49
CA ASP A 117 -24.96 -6.28 -0.42
C ASP A 117 -23.86 -5.22 -0.69
N GLY A 118 -22.66 -5.41 -0.13
CA GLY A 118 -21.59 -4.42 -0.20
C GLY A 118 -21.77 -3.23 0.74
N SER A 119 -22.86 -3.20 1.55
CA SER A 119 -23.01 -2.27 2.65
C SER A 119 -22.14 -2.76 3.80
N CYS A 120 -20.95 -2.19 3.91
CA CYS A 120 -20.00 -2.60 4.92
C CYS A 120 -19.40 -1.38 5.59
N VAL A 121 -20.11 -0.90 6.60
CA VAL A 121 -19.75 0.30 7.37
C VAL A 121 -18.40 0.12 8.08
N ILE A 122 -18.11 -1.08 8.59
CA ILE A 122 -16.93 -1.38 9.41
C ILE A 122 -15.78 -2.02 8.59
N CYS A 123 -15.92 -2.20 7.27
CA CYS A 123 -14.85 -2.78 6.45
C CYS A 123 -14.35 -1.90 5.31
N GLY A 124 -14.56 -0.59 5.42
CA GLY A 124 -14.08 0.37 4.43
C GLY A 124 -12.57 0.28 4.18
N GLU A 125 -11.77 0.03 5.22
CA GLU A 125 -10.31 -0.06 5.09
C GLU A 125 -9.90 -1.35 4.38
N TYR A 126 -10.52 -2.48 4.73
CA TYR A 126 -10.30 -3.74 4.02
C TYR A 126 -10.73 -3.64 2.56
N LYS A 127 -11.90 -3.04 2.28
CA LYS A 127 -12.42 -2.83 0.93
C LYS A 127 -11.42 -2.07 0.05
N LYS A 128 -10.75 -1.05 0.61
CA LYS A 128 -9.69 -0.30 -0.08
C LYS A 128 -8.42 -1.14 -0.31
N MET A 129 -8.01 -1.99 0.65
CA MET A 129 -6.88 -2.90 0.45
C MET A 129 -7.09 -3.87 -0.73
N VAL A 130 -8.33 -4.32 -0.90
CA VAL A 130 -8.72 -5.29 -1.95
C VAL A 130 -9.31 -4.63 -3.19
N TRP A 131 -9.03 -3.34 -3.41
CA TRP A 131 -9.47 -2.62 -4.60
C TRP A 131 -8.74 -3.13 -5.84
N ALA A 132 -9.44 -3.84 -6.73
CA ALA A 132 -8.86 -4.53 -7.88
C ALA A 132 -8.05 -3.62 -8.78
N ASN A 133 -8.55 -2.40 -9.05
CA ASN A 133 -7.92 -1.50 -10.01
C ASN A 133 -6.61 -0.88 -9.49
N SER A 134 -6.35 -0.88 -8.17
CA SER A 134 -5.11 -0.33 -7.65
C SER A 134 -3.91 -1.21 -8.04
N ARG A 135 -2.90 -0.59 -8.64
CA ARG A 135 -1.68 -1.20 -9.19
C ARG A 135 -0.44 -0.87 -8.38
N GLU A 136 -0.45 0.27 -7.70
CA GLU A 136 0.65 0.72 -6.85
C GLU A 136 0.15 1.08 -5.46
N MET A 137 1.01 0.90 -4.47
CA MET A 137 0.83 1.39 -3.11
C MET A 137 2.13 1.96 -2.55
N GLY A 138 2.00 2.84 -1.59
CA GLY A 138 3.10 3.36 -0.80
C GLY A 138 2.58 3.81 0.55
N CYS A 139 3.38 3.64 1.60
CA CYS A 139 2.95 3.92 2.96
C CYS A 139 3.98 4.79 3.68
N ALA A 140 3.51 5.55 4.67
CA ALA A 140 4.36 6.29 5.57
C ALA A 140 3.87 6.12 7.01
N LYS A 141 4.81 6.12 7.95
CA LYS A 141 4.53 6.02 9.38
C LYS A 141 5.07 7.26 10.07
N ALA A 142 4.31 7.81 11.01
CA ALA A 142 4.75 8.95 11.83
C ALA A 142 4.56 8.62 13.32
N GLY A 143 5.52 9.04 14.14
CA GLY A 143 5.35 9.13 15.59
C GLY A 143 4.84 10.52 15.95
N CYS A 144 3.68 10.57 16.60
CA CYS A 144 2.97 11.77 16.99
C CYS A 144 2.93 11.88 18.52
N ASN A 145 4.02 12.36 19.14
CA ASN A 145 4.22 12.36 20.59
C ASN A 145 4.02 10.96 21.20
N ASN A 146 2.96 10.78 21.98
CA ASN A 146 2.61 9.51 22.61
C ASN A 146 1.81 8.57 21.68
N SER A 147 1.50 8.99 20.46
CA SER A 147 0.70 8.22 19.49
C SER A 147 1.49 7.94 18.22
N SER A 148 1.01 7.04 17.39
CA SER A 148 1.60 6.77 16.07
C SER A 148 0.51 6.61 15.02
N ALA A 149 0.88 6.88 13.77
CA ALA A 149 -0.01 6.79 12.62
C ALA A 149 0.67 6.06 11.46
N LEU A 150 -0.10 5.28 10.71
CA LEU A 150 0.31 4.68 9.44
C LEU A 150 -0.70 5.08 8.37
N LEU A 151 -0.23 5.73 7.31
CA LEU A 151 -1.03 6.08 6.14
C LEU A 151 -0.51 5.27 4.94
N CYS A 152 -1.39 4.54 4.27
CA CYS A 152 -1.10 3.89 3.00
C CYS A 152 -1.98 4.49 1.92
N LEU A 153 -1.37 4.84 0.78
CA LEU A 153 -2.06 5.28 -0.43
C LEU A 153 -2.04 4.16 -1.47
N TYR A 154 -3.10 4.07 -2.27
CA TYR A 154 -3.25 3.10 -3.36
C TYR A 154 -3.61 3.83 -4.65
N SER A 155 -2.88 3.56 -5.72
CA SER A 155 -3.01 4.19 -7.03
C SER A 155 -3.29 3.17 -8.14
N PRO A 156 -4.22 3.44 -9.07
CA PRO A 156 -5.24 4.47 -8.95
C PRO A 156 -6.19 4.17 -7.78
N GLY A 157 -6.75 5.24 -7.22
CA GLY A 157 -7.92 5.16 -6.35
C GLY A 157 -9.18 4.74 -7.11
N GLY A 158 -10.30 4.68 -6.40
CA GLY A 158 -11.60 4.41 -6.99
C GLY A 158 -12.71 4.83 -6.04
N ASN A 159 -13.96 4.62 -6.45
CA ASN A 159 -15.10 5.02 -5.63
C ASN A 159 -15.42 3.96 -4.56
N TRP A 160 -14.51 3.82 -3.59
CA TRP A 160 -14.58 2.76 -2.59
C TRP A 160 -15.87 2.79 -1.74
N SER A 161 -16.54 3.94 -1.64
CA SER A 161 -17.77 4.07 -0.86
C SER A 161 -18.99 3.48 -1.57
N THR A 162 -19.07 3.55 -2.91
CA THR A 162 -20.28 3.15 -3.67
C THR A 162 -20.08 1.91 -4.54
N GLU A 163 -18.86 1.65 -5.02
CA GLU A 163 -18.58 0.59 -5.99
C GLU A 163 -18.10 -0.71 -5.32
N GLN A 164 -18.25 -1.83 -6.02
CA GLN A 164 -17.68 -3.11 -5.59
C GLN A 164 -16.16 -3.08 -5.78
N PRO A 165 -15.36 -3.65 -4.84
CA PRO A 165 -13.91 -3.53 -4.90
C PRO A 165 -13.28 -4.32 -6.05
N TYR A 166 -13.96 -5.34 -6.55
CA TYR A 166 -13.47 -6.19 -7.64
C TYR A 166 -14.62 -6.91 -8.34
N LEU A 167 -14.35 -7.39 -9.56
CA LEU A 167 -15.27 -8.26 -10.29
C LEU A 167 -15.17 -9.68 -9.72
N LYS A 168 -16.29 -10.22 -9.26
CA LYS A 168 -16.37 -11.59 -8.72
C LYS A 168 -16.24 -12.60 -9.86
N GLY A 169 -15.41 -13.63 -9.70
CA GLY A 169 -15.22 -14.69 -10.70
C GLY A 169 -13.94 -15.49 -10.47
N ILE A 170 -13.67 -16.47 -11.35
CA ILE A 170 -12.45 -17.29 -11.27
C ILE A 170 -11.22 -16.37 -11.27
N SER A 171 -10.27 -16.60 -10.37
CA SER A 171 -9.08 -15.75 -10.28
C SER A 171 -8.40 -15.57 -11.64
N CYS A 172 -8.12 -14.32 -11.97
CA CYS A 172 -7.51 -13.89 -13.24
C CYS A 172 -8.35 -14.12 -14.52
N SER A 173 -9.60 -14.59 -14.44
CA SER A 173 -10.42 -14.85 -15.64
C SER A 173 -10.91 -13.57 -16.34
N GLY A 174 -10.76 -12.42 -15.69
CA GLY A 174 -11.15 -11.10 -16.21
C GLY A 174 -9.96 -10.15 -16.33
N CYS A 175 -8.73 -10.66 -16.39
CA CYS A 175 -7.58 -9.82 -16.67
C CYS A 175 -7.55 -9.42 -18.16
N GLU A 176 -7.27 -8.16 -18.43
CA GLU A 176 -7.15 -7.64 -19.80
C GLU A 176 -5.69 -7.66 -20.27
N GLY A 177 -5.47 -7.96 -21.56
CA GLY A 177 -4.14 -7.94 -22.19
C GLY A 177 -3.27 -9.17 -21.91
N ASN A 178 -1.98 -9.08 -22.27
CA ASN A 178 -1.02 -10.16 -22.06
C ASN A 178 -0.47 -10.11 -20.63
N VAL A 179 -1.23 -10.66 -19.70
CA VAL A 179 -0.91 -10.68 -18.26
C VAL A 179 -0.66 -12.10 -17.76
N THR A 180 0.24 -12.24 -16.80
CA THR A 180 0.44 -13.50 -16.08
C THR A 180 -0.43 -13.52 -14.83
N CYS A 181 -0.98 -14.67 -14.46
CA CYS A 181 -1.67 -14.82 -13.18
C CYS A 181 -0.66 -15.12 -12.07
N THR A 182 -0.23 -14.09 -11.36
CA THR A 182 0.72 -14.20 -10.24
C THR A 182 -0.03 -14.12 -8.92
N GLN A 183 -0.01 -15.18 -8.11
CA GLN A 183 -0.69 -15.20 -6.80
C GLN A 183 -2.18 -14.77 -6.90
N ASN A 184 -2.94 -15.38 -7.82
CA ASN A 184 -4.35 -15.08 -8.08
C ASN A 184 -4.64 -13.61 -8.48
N GLN A 185 -3.66 -12.91 -9.06
CA GLN A 185 -3.76 -11.52 -9.46
C GLN A 185 -3.18 -11.31 -10.87
N CYS A 186 -3.74 -10.34 -11.60
CA CYS A 186 -3.33 -9.93 -12.94
C CYS A 186 -1.99 -9.19 -12.86
N ASP A 187 -0.92 -9.79 -13.36
CA ASP A 187 0.44 -9.26 -13.33
C ASP A 187 0.95 -8.98 -14.76
N PRO A 188 0.89 -7.71 -15.22
CA PRO A 188 1.37 -7.33 -16.55
C PRO A 188 2.88 -7.50 -16.76
N GLU A 189 3.66 -7.55 -15.69
CA GLU A 189 5.11 -7.75 -15.75
C GLU A 189 5.52 -9.15 -15.29
N GLY A 190 4.55 -10.02 -15.01
CA GLY A 190 4.81 -11.38 -14.61
C GLY A 190 5.46 -12.12 -15.76
N THR A 191 6.71 -12.54 -15.58
CA THR A 191 7.35 -13.44 -16.55
C THR A 191 6.60 -14.76 -16.56
N SER A 192 5.99 -15.11 -17.69
CA SER A 192 5.62 -16.50 -17.95
C SER A 192 6.92 -17.29 -17.86
N LYS A 193 7.04 -18.21 -16.90
CA LYS A 193 8.18 -19.14 -16.87
C LYS A 193 8.11 -19.94 -18.16
N SER A 194 8.80 -19.47 -19.19
CA SER A 194 8.81 -20.14 -20.47
C SER A 194 9.48 -21.49 -20.25
N LYS A 195 8.76 -22.56 -20.62
CA LYS A 195 9.28 -23.93 -20.63
C LYS A 195 10.57 -24.06 -21.46
N LEU A 196 10.86 -23.06 -22.30
CA LEU A 196 12.05 -22.91 -23.12
C LEU A 196 13.34 -22.83 -22.30
N GLY A 197 13.35 -22.15 -21.14
CA GLY A 197 14.55 -22.03 -20.31
C GLY A 197 15.02 -23.37 -19.75
N THR A 198 14.07 -24.24 -19.36
CA THR A 198 14.36 -25.59 -18.87
C THR A 198 14.82 -26.52 -19.99
N ILE A 199 14.25 -26.38 -21.20
CA ILE A 199 14.64 -27.18 -22.37
C ILE A 199 16.03 -26.78 -22.86
N PHE A 200 16.34 -25.49 -22.92
CA PHE A 200 17.66 -25.01 -23.35
C PHE A 200 18.78 -25.48 -22.41
N TRP A 201 18.58 -25.39 -21.09
CA TRP A 201 19.53 -25.93 -20.12
C TRP A 201 19.65 -27.46 -20.18
N GLY A 202 18.55 -28.17 -20.39
CA GLY A 202 18.56 -29.63 -20.56
C GLY A 202 19.33 -30.08 -21.80
N ILE A 203 19.18 -29.39 -22.92
CA ILE A 203 19.91 -29.67 -24.17
C ILE A 203 21.39 -29.34 -24.02
N MET A 204 21.73 -28.19 -23.42
CA MET A 204 23.14 -27.81 -23.20
C MET A 204 23.84 -28.77 -22.25
N ALA A 205 23.17 -29.26 -21.20
CA ALA A 205 23.71 -30.28 -20.32
C ALA A 205 23.93 -31.61 -21.07
N ALA A 206 22.95 -32.06 -21.86
CA ALA A 206 23.08 -33.29 -22.64
C ALA A 206 24.23 -33.22 -23.66
N ILE A 207 24.41 -32.10 -24.34
CA ILE A 207 25.54 -31.87 -25.27
C ILE A 207 26.87 -31.90 -24.52
N PHE A 208 26.95 -31.30 -23.33
CA PHE A 208 28.16 -31.36 -22.50
C PHE A 208 28.55 -32.79 -22.13
N TYR A 209 27.56 -33.64 -21.82
CA TYR A 209 27.80 -35.06 -21.50
C TYR A 209 28.13 -35.93 -22.71
N THR A 210 27.74 -35.55 -23.94
CA THR A 210 28.04 -36.35 -25.15
C THR A 210 29.36 -35.99 -25.84
N PHE A 211 29.97 -34.84 -25.53
CA PHE A 211 31.19 -34.36 -26.18
C PHE A 211 32.44 -34.36 -25.28
N PHE A 212 32.28 -34.67 -23.99
CA PHE A 212 33.38 -34.80 -23.03
C PHE A 212 33.41 -36.21 -22.41
N GLU A 213 33.54 -37.22 -23.27
CA GLU A 213 34.14 -38.54 -22.94
C GLU A 213 35.37 -38.75 -23.82
#